data_AF-X1FWE9-F1
#
_entry.id   AF-X1FWE9-F1
#
_cell.length_a   1.000
_cell.length_b   1.000
_cell.length_c   1.000
_cell.angle_alpha   90.00
_cell.angle_beta   90.00
_cell.angle_gamma   90.00
#
_symmetry.space_group_name_H-M   'P 1'
#
loop_
_entity.id
_entity.type
_entity.pdbx_description
1 polymer ?
#
loop_
_entity_poly.entity_id
_entity_poly.type
_entity_poly.pdbx_seq_one_letter_code
_entity_poly.pdbx_strand_id
1 'polypeptide(L)'
;KGKEKGYFKKNPEQYVVMPTFSVKMRKKLMEKLDKIEEIANNSPLNKIINRGGKTLGIITSGSSYNYVMDVVSENNLKVKILKLTFSYPFPDKLVLDFINSVDNILVAEEVEPVMEKEVLAIIGKYNIKKKIYGKLDGTLPRIYEYNPDIISFGMAKIVDKELIKREKFSTKLSLPLRSAVLCPGCPHRATYFALKKAIKKLKLKEEEIIFSTDIGCYALGLEPPYKMGDYCISMGSSLGIGCGFSKATNQKVISFIGDSTFFHAGIPPLVNAVHNRDKILLVIMDNR
;
A
#
# COMPACT_ATOMS: atom_id res chain seq x y z
N LYS A 1 -28.76 22.43 7.90
CA LYS A 1 -29.70 21.76 6.95
C LYS A 1 -29.12 21.89 5.55
N GLY A 2 -28.45 20.86 5.03
CA GLY A 2 -27.98 20.85 3.64
C GLY A 2 -29.19 20.75 2.72
N LYS A 3 -29.68 21.91 2.25
CA LYS A 3 -30.78 21.98 1.29
C LYS A 3 -30.19 22.34 -0.06
N GLU A 4 -30.09 21.33 -0.91
CA GLU A 4 -30.63 21.33 -2.26
C GLU A 4 -30.71 19.87 -2.71
N LYS A 5 -31.93 19.38 -3.00
CA LYS A 5 -32.08 18.08 -3.65
C LYS A 5 -31.57 18.26 -5.08
N GLY A 6 -30.45 17.65 -5.43
CA GLY A 6 -29.88 17.73 -6.77
C GLY A 6 -30.81 17.13 -7.84
N TYR A 7 -30.70 17.62 -9.08
CA TYR A 7 -31.41 17.06 -10.24
C TYR A 7 -30.47 16.16 -11.06
N PHE A 8 -30.77 14.86 -11.13
CA PHE A 8 -30.02 13.91 -11.95
C PHE A 8 -30.42 14.04 -13.43
N LYS A 9 -29.59 14.69 -14.23
CA LYS A 9 -29.76 14.74 -15.69
C LYS A 9 -29.40 13.37 -16.28
N LYS A 10 -30.42 12.65 -16.75
CA LYS A 10 -30.25 11.34 -17.40
C LYS A 10 -29.33 11.47 -18.62
N ASN A 11 -28.31 10.62 -18.68
CA ASN A 11 -27.45 10.45 -19.84
C ASN A 11 -26.87 9.02 -19.85
N PRO A 12 -27.65 8.01 -20.30
CA PRO A 12 -27.21 6.62 -20.27
C PRO A 12 -25.87 6.39 -20.97
N GLU A 13 -25.59 7.09 -22.08
CA GLU A 13 -24.31 6.98 -22.80
C GLU A 13 -23.09 7.37 -21.96
N GLN A 14 -23.29 8.23 -20.95
CA GLN A 14 -22.23 8.68 -20.05
C GLN A 14 -22.11 7.82 -18.79
N TYR A 15 -23.23 7.25 -18.32
CA TYR A 15 -23.29 6.60 -17.00
C TYR A 15 -23.39 5.08 -17.05
N VAL A 16 -23.75 4.51 -18.21
CA VAL A 16 -23.90 3.05 -18.38
C VAL A 16 -22.81 2.54 -19.31
N VAL A 17 -21.89 1.74 -18.77
CA VAL A 17 -20.76 1.18 -19.50
C VAL A 17 -21.21 -0.05 -20.30
N MET A 18 -21.93 0.17 -21.40
CA MET A 18 -22.30 -0.87 -22.37
C MET A 18 -21.36 -0.86 -23.58
N PRO A 19 -21.18 -2.00 -24.28
CA PRO A 19 -20.34 -2.08 -25.48
C PRO A 19 -20.60 -0.94 -26.48
N THR A 20 -21.87 -0.62 -26.73
CA THR A 20 -22.34 0.47 -27.61
C THR A 20 -21.74 1.85 -27.30
N PHE A 21 -21.44 2.15 -26.02
CA PHE A 21 -20.93 3.45 -25.58
C PHE A 21 -19.47 3.42 -25.14
N SER A 22 -18.95 2.24 -24.79
CA SER A 22 -17.63 2.04 -24.18
C SER A 22 -16.48 2.70 -24.96
N VAL A 23 -16.48 2.61 -26.29
CA VAL A 23 -15.45 3.22 -27.15
C VAL A 23 -15.48 4.75 -27.06
N LYS A 24 -16.67 5.35 -27.14
CA LYS A 24 -16.86 6.81 -27.01
C LYS A 24 -16.50 7.28 -25.60
N MET A 25 -16.87 6.53 -24.57
CA MET A 25 -16.49 6.80 -23.19
C MET A 25 -14.97 6.71 -22.98
N ARG A 26 -14.31 5.71 -23.57
CA ARG A 26 -12.85 5.55 -23.51
C ARG A 26 -12.13 6.69 -24.20
N LYS A 27 -12.59 7.13 -25.39
CA LYS A 27 -12.03 8.32 -26.06
C LYS A 27 -12.08 9.55 -25.15
N LYS A 28 -13.25 9.81 -24.53
CA LYS A 28 -13.41 10.91 -23.57
C LYS A 28 -12.53 10.75 -22.32
N LEU A 29 -12.26 9.52 -21.87
CA LEU A 29 -11.32 9.25 -20.78
C LEU A 29 -9.89 9.57 -21.21
N MET A 30 -9.45 9.17 -22.41
CA MET A 30 -8.11 9.48 -22.91
C MET A 30 -7.92 11.00 -23.01
N GLU A 31 -8.86 11.72 -23.63
CA GLU A 31 -8.81 13.19 -23.71
C GLU A 31 -8.75 13.88 -22.32
N LYS A 32 -9.33 13.26 -21.29
CA LYS A 32 -9.23 13.75 -19.91
C LYS A 32 -7.85 13.45 -19.32
N LEU A 33 -7.32 12.25 -19.53
CA LEU A 33 -6.00 11.87 -19.06
C LEU A 33 -4.93 12.75 -19.69
N ASP A 34 -5.00 13.02 -21.01
CA ASP A 34 -4.06 13.92 -21.70
C ASP A 34 -4.05 15.32 -21.07
N LYS A 35 -5.24 15.85 -20.73
CA LYS A 35 -5.36 17.15 -20.05
C LYS A 35 -4.80 17.12 -18.63
N ILE A 36 -5.01 16.04 -17.89
CA ILE A 36 -4.47 15.88 -16.53
C ILE A 36 -2.96 15.70 -16.59
N GLU A 37 -2.42 15.00 -17.59
CA GLU A 37 -0.99 14.85 -17.81
C GLU A 37 -0.33 16.19 -18.11
N GLU A 38 -0.95 17.04 -18.94
CA GLU A 38 -0.47 18.41 -19.16
C GLU A 38 -0.49 19.23 -17.87
N ILE A 39 -1.52 19.08 -17.02
CA ILE A 39 -1.54 19.70 -15.69
C ILE A 39 -0.42 19.14 -14.81
N ALA A 40 -0.17 17.82 -14.82
CA ALA A 40 0.87 17.18 -14.03
C ALA A 40 2.27 17.66 -14.44
N ASN A 41 2.53 17.78 -15.75
CA ASN A 41 3.77 18.30 -16.30
C ASN A 41 4.06 19.74 -15.85
N ASN A 42 3.01 20.58 -15.74
CA ASN A 42 3.13 21.99 -15.38
C ASN A 42 2.79 22.30 -13.91
N SER A 43 2.54 21.27 -13.08
CA SER A 43 2.05 21.47 -11.73
C SER A 43 3.13 22.07 -10.81
N PRO A 44 2.85 23.20 -10.12
CA PRO A 44 3.80 23.80 -9.17
C PRO A 44 4.02 22.95 -7.91
N LEU A 45 3.21 21.89 -7.74
CA LEU A 45 3.36 20.93 -6.65
C LEU A 45 4.52 19.97 -6.89
N ASN A 46 4.85 19.68 -8.16
CA ASN A 46 6.08 18.98 -8.50
C ASN A 46 7.25 19.94 -8.32
N LYS A 47 8.23 19.55 -7.49
CA LYS A 47 9.33 20.44 -7.10
C LYS A 47 10.67 19.87 -7.51
N ILE A 48 11.46 20.71 -8.18
CA ILE A 48 12.88 20.45 -8.41
C ILE A 48 13.68 21.18 -7.33
N ILE A 49 14.42 20.41 -6.55
CA ILE A 49 15.33 20.93 -5.52
C ILE A 49 16.75 20.73 -6.04
N ASN A 50 17.44 21.84 -6.30
CA ASN A 50 18.81 21.82 -6.80
C ASN A 50 19.79 22.09 -5.66
N ARG A 51 20.62 21.09 -5.31
CA ARG A 51 21.70 21.23 -4.31
C ARG A 51 23.08 21.32 -4.94
N GLY A 52 23.17 21.82 -6.18
CA GLY A 52 24.44 22.15 -6.83
C GLY A 52 25.19 20.95 -7.41
N GLY A 53 24.51 19.82 -7.67
CA GLY A 53 25.09 18.65 -8.32
C GLY A 53 24.28 18.20 -9.53
N LYS A 54 24.98 17.72 -10.57
CA LYS A 54 24.39 17.14 -11.79
C LYS A 54 24.69 15.65 -11.95
N THR A 55 25.69 15.12 -11.23
CA THR A 55 26.10 13.71 -11.34
C THR A 55 25.01 12.72 -10.94
N LEU A 56 24.20 13.07 -9.93
CA LEU A 56 23.09 12.25 -9.45
C LEU A 56 21.81 13.08 -9.35
N GLY A 57 20.79 12.68 -10.10
CA GLY A 57 19.41 13.08 -9.93
C GLY A 57 18.63 12.05 -9.13
N ILE A 58 17.72 12.49 -8.28
CA ILE A 58 16.84 11.61 -7.50
C ILE A 58 15.39 11.93 -7.85
N ILE A 59 14.63 10.94 -8.32
CA ILE A 59 13.20 11.05 -8.55
C ILE A 59 12.47 10.36 -7.40
N THR A 60 11.58 11.07 -6.71
CA THR A 60 10.95 10.57 -5.49
C THR A 60 9.55 11.13 -5.25
N SER A 61 8.75 10.48 -4.41
CA SER A 61 7.38 10.88 -4.08
C SER A 61 6.99 10.49 -2.65
N GLY A 62 5.91 11.07 -2.12
CA GLY A 62 5.36 10.70 -0.81
C GLY A 62 6.38 10.72 0.33
N SER A 63 6.35 9.70 1.20
CA SER A 63 7.24 9.56 2.36
C SER A 63 8.71 9.34 1.98
N SER A 64 8.97 8.67 0.85
CA SER A 64 10.34 8.40 0.39
C SER A 64 11.18 9.68 0.18
N TYR A 65 10.51 10.78 -0.18
CA TYR A 65 11.13 12.11 -0.27
C TYR A 65 11.78 12.55 1.04
N ASN A 66 11.14 12.29 2.18
CA ASN A 66 11.65 12.74 3.48
C ASN A 66 12.94 11.99 3.82
N TYR A 67 12.98 10.67 3.63
CA TYR A 67 14.18 9.86 3.87
C TYR A 67 15.34 10.25 2.96
N VAL A 68 15.06 10.54 1.68
CA VAL A 68 16.05 11.09 0.74
C VAL A 68 16.58 12.43 1.25
N MET A 69 15.68 13.31 1.69
CA MET A 69 16.05 14.65 2.16
C MET A 69 16.92 14.59 3.43
N ASP A 70 16.62 13.68 4.36
CA ASP A 70 17.41 13.44 5.57
C ASP A 70 18.83 13.02 5.20
N VAL A 71 18.98 11.96 4.38
CA VAL A 71 20.30 11.46 3.94
C VAL A 71 21.09 12.52 3.19
N VAL A 72 20.44 13.23 2.25
CA VAL A 72 21.09 14.28 1.46
C VAL A 72 21.54 15.45 2.33
N SER A 73 20.75 15.84 3.33
CA SER A 73 21.06 16.98 4.22
C SER A 73 22.17 16.64 5.20
N GLU A 74 22.05 15.52 5.91
CA GLU A 74 23.05 15.06 6.87
C GLU A 74 24.43 14.94 6.21
N ASN A 75 24.47 14.48 4.96
CA ASN A 75 25.71 14.24 4.22
C ASN A 75 26.16 15.41 3.33
N ASN A 76 25.44 16.52 3.32
CA ASN A 76 25.68 17.67 2.44
C ASN A 76 25.92 17.26 0.97
N LEU A 77 25.10 16.35 0.46
CA LEU A 77 25.27 15.81 -0.90
C LEU A 77 24.83 16.84 -1.95
N LYS A 78 25.68 16.98 -2.98
CA LYS A 78 25.38 17.78 -4.17
C LYS A 78 24.60 16.92 -5.16
N VAL A 79 23.28 17.06 -5.15
CA VAL A 79 22.36 16.31 -6.01
C VAL A 79 21.25 17.21 -6.54
N LYS A 80 20.50 16.72 -7.53
CA LYS A 80 19.24 17.32 -7.96
C LYS A 80 18.10 16.37 -7.57
N ILE A 81 17.00 16.89 -7.04
CA ILE A 81 15.88 16.05 -6.59
C ILE A 81 14.61 16.52 -7.30
N LEU A 82 13.89 15.61 -7.94
CA LEU A 82 12.53 15.82 -8.44
C LEU A 82 11.55 15.15 -7.49
N LYS A 83 10.83 15.95 -6.71
CA LYS A 83 9.70 15.49 -5.90
C LYS A 83 8.44 15.53 -6.75
N LEU A 84 7.95 14.35 -7.10
CA LEU A 84 6.65 14.17 -7.74
C LEU A 84 5.55 14.12 -6.68
N THR A 85 4.50 14.90 -6.91
CA THR A 85 3.27 14.90 -6.09
C THR A 85 2.10 14.22 -6.78
N PHE A 86 2.26 13.93 -8.07
CA PHE A 86 1.25 13.32 -8.89
C PHE A 86 1.89 12.17 -9.67
N SER A 87 1.44 10.95 -9.40
CA SER A 87 2.02 9.73 -9.97
C SER A 87 1.24 9.16 -11.14
N TYR A 88 -0.01 9.58 -11.39
CA TYR A 88 -0.80 9.14 -12.53
C TYR A 88 -1.90 10.12 -12.97
N PRO A 89 -1.94 10.55 -14.25
CA PRO A 89 -0.91 10.36 -15.28
C PRO A 89 0.49 10.82 -14.86
N PHE A 90 1.49 10.11 -15.35
CA PHE A 90 2.89 10.38 -15.04
C PHE A 90 3.37 11.59 -15.85
N PRO A 91 4.06 12.59 -15.25
CA PRO A 91 4.46 13.82 -15.94
C PRO A 91 5.71 13.60 -16.80
N ASP A 92 5.52 13.03 -17.98
CA ASP A 92 6.58 12.53 -18.85
C ASP A 92 7.56 13.62 -19.32
N LYS A 93 7.09 14.80 -19.75
CA LYS A 93 7.91 15.94 -20.21
C LYS A 93 8.77 16.49 -19.08
N LEU A 94 8.17 16.72 -17.90
CA LEU A 94 8.91 17.21 -16.73
C LEU A 94 10.00 16.22 -16.31
N VAL A 95 9.68 14.93 -16.29
CA VAL A 95 10.62 13.88 -15.93
C VAL A 95 11.71 13.76 -16.99
N LEU A 96 11.39 13.84 -18.29
CA LEU A 96 12.36 13.87 -19.38
C LEU A 96 13.34 15.04 -19.25
N ASP A 97 12.85 16.25 -18.99
CA ASP A 97 13.68 17.43 -18.78
C ASP A 97 14.60 17.26 -17.56
N PHE A 98 14.08 16.68 -16.49
CA PHE A 98 14.87 16.35 -15.31
C PHE A 98 15.95 15.31 -15.63
N ILE A 99 15.59 14.20 -16.29
CA ILE A 99 16.50 13.15 -16.76
C ILE A 99 17.61 13.78 -17.57
N ASN A 100 17.31 14.67 -18.53
CA ASN A 100 18.29 15.32 -19.38
C ASN A 100 19.27 16.23 -18.61
N SER A 101 18.86 16.73 -17.44
CA SER A 101 19.66 17.66 -16.63
C SER A 101 20.67 17.02 -15.68
N VAL A 102 20.73 15.68 -15.60
CA VAL A 102 21.60 14.91 -14.68
C VAL A 102 22.29 13.73 -15.36
N ASP A 103 23.39 13.21 -14.82
CA ASP A 103 24.15 12.12 -15.45
C ASP A 103 23.59 10.73 -15.09
N ASN A 104 23.27 10.51 -13.82
CA ASN A 104 22.69 9.27 -13.30
C ASN A 104 21.41 9.55 -12.53
N ILE A 105 20.52 8.55 -12.42
CA ILE A 105 19.24 8.70 -11.73
C ILE A 105 19.07 7.61 -10.68
N LEU A 106 18.65 8.01 -9.49
CA LEU A 106 18.09 7.13 -8.47
C LEU A 106 16.58 7.37 -8.40
N VAL A 107 15.78 6.32 -8.53
CA VAL A 107 14.34 6.38 -8.25
C VAL A 107 14.09 5.85 -6.84
N ALA A 108 13.70 6.74 -5.94
CA ALA A 108 13.36 6.42 -4.57
C ALA A 108 11.84 6.49 -4.41
N GLU A 109 11.19 5.33 -4.35
CA GLU A 109 9.75 5.20 -4.20
C GLU A 109 9.37 4.08 -3.23
N GLU A 110 8.15 4.15 -2.69
CA GLU A 110 7.63 3.26 -1.66
C GLU A 110 6.63 2.24 -2.22
N VAL A 111 6.62 1.08 -1.57
CA VAL A 111 6.02 -0.19 -1.99
C VAL A 111 6.65 -0.75 -3.28
N GLU A 112 6.09 -0.48 -4.45
CA GLU A 112 6.46 -1.11 -5.73
C GLU A 112 7.07 -0.12 -6.73
N PRO A 113 7.90 -0.57 -7.69
CA PRO A 113 8.56 0.30 -8.67
C PRO A 113 7.57 0.74 -9.76
N VAL A 114 6.67 1.67 -9.42
CA VAL A 114 5.70 2.23 -10.37
C VAL A 114 6.36 3.36 -11.15
N MET A 115 6.94 4.35 -10.45
CA MET A 115 7.63 5.47 -11.08
C MET A 115 8.92 5.04 -11.79
N GLU A 116 9.67 4.09 -11.25
CA GLU A 116 10.89 3.57 -11.85
C GLU A 116 10.60 2.94 -13.23
N LYS A 117 9.48 2.22 -13.35
CA LYS A 117 9.04 1.67 -14.64
C LYS A 117 8.68 2.77 -15.63
N GLU A 118 8.01 3.83 -15.19
CA GLU A 118 7.69 4.98 -16.06
C GLU A 118 8.97 5.73 -16.50
N VAL A 119 9.92 5.92 -15.59
CA VAL A 119 11.23 6.52 -15.91
C VAL A 119 11.98 5.67 -16.94
N LEU A 120 12.01 4.35 -16.77
CA LEU A 120 12.60 3.41 -17.73
C LEU A 120 11.87 3.44 -19.08
N ALA A 121 10.54 3.56 -19.09
CA ALA A 121 9.75 3.69 -20.31
C ALA A 121 10.08 4.97 -21.08
N ILE A 122 10.25 6.11 -20.39
CA ILE A 122 10.69 7.38 -21.00
C ILE A 122 12.09 7.22 -21.60
N ILE A 123 13.03 6.65 -20.86
CA ILE A 123 14.40 6.41 -21.33
C ILE A 123 14.42 5.54 -22.57
N GLY A 124 13.63 4.46 -22.59
CA GLY A 124 13.48 3.59 -23.75
C GLY A 124 12.85 4.31 -24.94
N LYS A 125 11.76 5.05 -24.72
CA LYS A 125 11.04 5.83 -25.76
C LYS A 125 11.96 6.85 -26.44
N TYR A 126 12.83 7.52 -25.69
CA TYR A 126 13.73 8.56 -26.21
C TYR A 126 15.17 8.06 -26.47
N ASN A 127 15.42 6.75 -26.34
CA ASN A 127 16.73 6.12 -26.52
C ASN A 127 17.87 6.81 -25.73
N ILE A 128 17.58 7.18 -24.47
CA ILE A 128 18.53 7.87 -23.60
C ILE A 128 19.48 6.85 -22.97
N LYS A 129 20.79 7.12 -22.98
CA LYS A 129 21.81 6.26 -22.36
C LYS A 129 22.20 6.81 -21.00
N LYS A 130 21.48 6.44 -19.95
CA LYS A 130 21.77 6.80 -18.56
C LYS A 130 21.61 5.62 -17.63
N LYS A 131 22.40 5.60 -16.54
CA LYS A 131 22.29 4.56 -15.52
C LYS A 131 21.18 4.91 -14.53
N ILE A 132 20.27 3.96 -14.34
CA ILE A 132 19.13 4.07 -13.44
C ILE A 132 19.33 3.09 -12.30
N TYR A 133 19.20 3.62 -11.09
CA TYR A 133 19.27 2.90 -9.85
C TYR A 133 17.90 2.95 -9.19
N GLY A 134 17.48 1.87 -8.53
CA GLY A 134 16.16 1.80 -7.92
C GLY A 134 15.90 0.45 -7.28
N LYS A 135 14.66 0.00 -7.37
CA LYS A 135 14.25 -1.31 -6.86
C LYS A 135 14.55 -2.43 -7.84
N LEU A 136 14.53 -2.17 -9.15
CA LEU A 136 14.69 -3.21 -10.18
C LEU A 136 16.15 -3.67 -10.36
N ASP A 137 17.12 -2.82 -10.02
CA ASP A 137 18.55 -3.17 -10.05
C ASP A 137 19.10 -3.64 -8.68
N GLY A 138 18.26 -3.64 -7.65
CA GLY A 138 18.66 -4.02 -6.28
C GLY A 138 19.46 -2.95 -5.53
N THR A 139 19.53 -1.72 -6.04
CA THR A 139 20.12 -0.61 -5.30
C THR A 139 19.34 -0.32 -4.03
N LEU A 140 18.01 -0.24 -4.15
CA LEU A 140 17.06 -0.16 -3.06
C LEU A 140 16.21 -1.45 -2.98
N PRO A 141 15.79 -1.89 -1.79
CA PRO A 141 15.02 -3.12 -1.65
C PRO A 141 13.56 -2.93 -2.10
N ARG A 142 12.97 -3.99 -2.64
CA ARG A 142 11.50 -4.09 -2.84
C ARG A 142 10.75 -4.42 -1.56
N ILE A 143 11.46 -4.89 -0.55
CA ILE A 143 10.95 -5.26 0.76
C ILE A 143 11.27 -4.16 1.78
N TYR A 144 10.54 -4.18 2.89
CA TYR A 144 10.57 -3.18 3.97
C TYR A 144 9.90 -1.85 3.63
N GLU A 145 9.45 -1.18 4.68
CA GLU A 145 9.19 0.26 4.67
C GLU A 145 10.53 0.98 4.63
N TYR A 146 10.63 2.04 3.80
CA TYR A 146 11.88 2.77 3.75
C TYR A 146 12.09 3.56 5.03
N ASN A 147 13.38 3.74 5.31
CA ASN A 147 13.86 4.63 6.34
C ASN A 147 15.16 5.26 5.83
N PRO A 148 15.69 6.27 6.54
CA PRO A 148 16.90 6.93 6.11
C PRO A 148 18.12 6.00 5.99
N ASP A 149 18.17 4.87 6.71
CA ASP A 149 19.30 3.93 6.61
C ASP A 149 19.26 3.16 5.29
N ILE A 150 18.09 2.65 4.88
CA ILE A 150 17.91 1.96 3.60
C ILE A 150 18.31 2.88 2.44
N ILE A 151 17.85 4.14 2.46
CA ILE A 151 18.22 5.12 1.44
C ILE A 151 19.72 5.41 1.47
N SER A 152 20.33 5.59 2.65
CA SER A 152 21.77 5.80 2.80
C SER A 152 22.57 4.65 2.19
N PHE A 153 22.22 3.40 2.50
CA PHE A 153 22.90 2.23 1.94
C PHE A 153 22.77 2.13 0.42
N GLY A 154 21.60 2.46 -0.15
CA GLY A 154 21.42 2.51 -1.60
C GLY A 154 22.27 3.60 -2.25
N MET A 155 22.23 4.82 -1.68
CA MET A 155 22.99 5.96 -2.21
C MET A 155 24.50 5.77 -2.11
N ALA A 156 25.01 5.12 -1.05
CA ALA A 156 26.43 4.82 -0.87
C ALA A 156 27.02 3.94 -1.99
N LYS A 157 26.19 3.17 -2.71
CA LYS A 157 26.61 2.37 -3.87
C LYS A 157 26.83 3.23 -5.13
N ILE A 158 26.31 4.45 -5.14
CA ILE A 158 26.26 5.34 -6.30
C ILE A 158 27.25 6.49 -6.16
N VAL A 159 27.32 7.09 -4.96
CA VAL A 159 28.15 8.26 -4.71
C VAL A 159 29.56 7.84 -4.31
N ASP A 160 30.56 8.54 -4.82
CA ASP A 160 31.97 8.35 -4.45
C ASP A 160 32.28 9.11 -3.14
N LYS A 161 31.51 8.82 -2.09
CA LYS A 161 31.63 9.45 -0.79
C LYS A 161 31.15 8.49 0.29
N GLU A 162 31.93 8.36 1.37
CA GLU A 162 31.44 7.67 2.56
C GLU A 162 30.31 8.49 3.21
N LEU A 163 29.13 7.86 3.31
CA LEU A 163 27.97 8.45 3.96
C LEU A 163 28.05 8.22 5.47
N ILE A 164 27.58 9.20 6.24
CA ILE A 164 27.45 9.15 7.69
C ILE A 164 26.62 7.92 8.03
N LYS A 165 27.22 7.05 8.86
CA LYS A 165 26.56 5.88 9.42
C LYS A 165 25.82 6.34 10.67
N ARG A 166 24.51 6.11 10.71
CA ARG A 166 23.72 6.36 11.92
C ARG A 166 24.11 5.34 12.97
N GLU A 167 24.47 5.81 14.16
CA GLU A 167 24.77 4.93 15.27
C GLU A 167 23.51 4.17 15.65
N LYS A 168 23.55 2.84 15.50
CA LYS A 168 22.50 1.99 16.02
C LYS A 168 22.70 1.89 17.52
N PHE A 169 21.71 2.34 18.28
CA PHE A 169 21.69 2.12 19.72
C PHE A 169 21.76 0.61 19.98
N SER A 170 22.84 0.16 20.64
CA SER A 170 23.00 -1.21 21.06
C SER A 170 23.04 -1.26 22.58
N THR A 171 22.24 -2.14 23.18
CA THR A 171 22.26 -2.42 24.61
C THR A 171 22.50 -3.91 24.84
N LYS A 172 23.23 -4.24 25.91
CA LYS A 172 23.38 -5.63 26.38
C LYS A 172 22.09 -6.15 27.03
N LEU A 173 21.16 -5.25 27.37
CA LEU A 173 19.87 -5.62 27.93
C LEU A 173 19.02 -6.27 26.84
N SER A 174 18.50 -7.45 27.12
CA SER A 174 17.47 -8.06 26.27
C SER A 174 16.21 -7.20 26.34
N LEU A 175 15.92 -6.46 25.27
CA LEU A 175 14.69 -5.67 25.19
C LEU A 175 13.50 -6.61 24.95
N PRO A 176 12.38 -6.44 25.66
CA PRO A 176 11.19 -7.25 25.42
C PRO A 176 10.62 -6.92 24.03
N LEU A 177 10.14 -7.95 23.33
CA LEU A 177 9.42 -7.78 22.08
C LEU A 177 8.15 -6.96 22.32
N ARG A 178 7.93 -5.93 21.51
CA ARG A 178 6.71 -5.12 21.51
C ARG A 178 5.81 -5.54 20.35
N SER A 179 5.28 -6.76 20.44
CA SER A 179 4.26 -7.22 19.48
C SER A 179 3.03 -6.32 19.57
N ALA A 180 2.37 -6.10 18.44
CA ALA A 180 1.09 -5.40 18.42
C ALA A 180 0.05 -6.25 19.16
N VAL A 181 -0.52 -5.72 20.25
CA VAL A 181 -1.49 -6.44 21.09
C VAL A 181 -2.76 -5.63 21.26
N LEU A 182 -3.88 -6.32 21.51
CA LEU A 182 -5.14 -5.66 21.87
C LEU A 182 -4.98 -4.84 23.15
N CYS A 183 -5.41 -3.57 23.10
CA CYS A 183 -5.32 -2.64 24.22
C CYS A 183 -5.94 -3.21 25.52
N PRO A 184 -5.44 -2.82 26.70
CA PRO A 184 -6.16 -3.04 27.95
C PRO A 184 -7.59 -2.51 27.84
N GLY A 185 -8.58 -3.33 28.20
CA GLY A 185 -10.00 -2.96 28.09
C GLY A 185 -10.63 -3.10 26.70
N CYS A 186 -9.89 -3.51 25.67
CA CYS A 186 -10.47 -3.73 24.34
C CYS A 186 -11.54 -4.85 24.36
N PRO A 187 -12.76 -4.61 23.85
CA PRO A 187 -13.86 -5.59 23.91
C PRO A 187 -13.58 -6.86 23.08
N HIS A 188 -12.77 -6.77 22.02
CA HIS A 188 -12.40 -7.95 21.21
C HIS A 188 -11.71 -9.03 22.06
N ARG A 189 -11.01 -8.64 23.14
CA ARG A 189 -10.39 -9.58 24.09
C ARG A 189 -11.44 -10.47 24.75
N ALA A 190 -12.59 -9.90 25.11
CA ALA A 190 -13.70 -10.63 25.72
C ALA A 190 -14.38 -11.55 24.70
N THR A 191 -14.55 -11.10 23.45
CA THR A 191 -15.09 -11.92 22.35
C THR A 191 -14.22 -13.15 22.09
N TYR A 192 -12.91 -12.97 21.94
CA TYR A 192 -11.99 -14.11 21.76
C TYR A 192 -11.99 -15.07 22.96
N PHE A 193 -12.06 -14.54 24.18
CA PHE A 193 -12.16 -15.37 25.38
C PHE A 193 -13.46 -16.19 25.41
N ALA A 194 -14.59 -15.59 25.04
CA ALA A 194 -15.88 -16.29 24.96
C ALA A 194 -15.84 -17.41 23.91
N LEU A 195 -15.26 -17.14 22.73
CA LEU A 195 -15.09 -18.13 21.68
C LEU A 195 -14.16 -19.28 22.11
N LYS A 196 -13.03 -18.98 22.78
CA LYS A 196 -12.16 -20.03 23.34
C LYS A 196 -12.90 -20.94 24.32
N LYS A 197 -13.71 -20.35 25.19
CA LYS A 197 -14.54 -21.13 26.12
C LYS A 197 -15.55 -22.00 25.39
N ALA A 198 -16.18 -21.49 24.32
CA ALA A 198 -17.13 -22.25 23.51
C ALA A 198 -16.45 -23.42 22.80
N ILE A 199 -15.31 -23.18 22.13
CA ILE A 199 -14.49 -24.19 21.45
C ILE A 199 -14.08 -25.30 22.42
N LYS A 200 -13.57 -24.94 23.61
CA LYS A 200 -13.19 -25.91 24.65
C LYS A 200 -14.38 -26.74 25.12
N LYS A 201 -15.55 -26.14 25.33
CA LYS A 201 -16.77 -26.86 25.74
C LYS A 201 -17.26 -27.84 24.66
N LEU A 202 -17.11 -27.46 23.38
CA LEU A 202 -17.43 -28.31 22.24
C LEU A 202 -16.37 -29.41 21.99
N LYS A 203 -15.29 -29.45 22.77
CA LYS A 203 -14.16 -30.37 22.64
C LYS A 203 -13.53 -30.37 21.24
N LEU A 204 -13.58 -29.23 20.56
CA LEU A 204 -12.94 -29.03 19.26
C LEU A 204 -11.46 -28.77 19.48
N LYS A 205 -10.63 -29.41 18.66
CA LYS A 205 -9.20 -29.14 18.60
C LYS A 205 -8.92 -27.95 17.69
N GLU A 206 -7.81 -27.25 17.91
CA GLU A 206 -7.48 -26.04 17.14
C GLU A 206 -7.29 -26.38 15.65
N GLU A 207 -6.69 -27.53 15.32
CA GLU A 207 -6.49 -28.01 13.95
C GLU A 207 -7.80 -28.34 13.20
N GLU A 208 -8.93 -28.49 13.91
CA GLU A 208 -10.25 -28.71 13.30
C GLU A 208 -10.93 -27.40 12.88
N ILE A 209 -10.31 -26.25 13.17
CA ILE A 209 -10.88 -24.93 12.98
C ILE A 209 -9.96 -24.09 12.08
N ILE A 210 -10.55 -23.32 11.18
CA ILE A 210 -9.87 -22.29 10.40
C ILE A 210 -10.40 -20.92 10.86
N PHE A 211 -9.50 -20.07 11.33
CA PHE A 211 -9.77 -18.69 11.71
C PHE A 211 -9.44 -17.74 10.55
N SER A 212 -10.45 -17.40 9.76
CA SER A 212 -10.31 -16.42 8.68
C SER A 212 -10.49 -15.01 9.24
N THR A 213 -9.41 -14.26 9.42
CA THR A 213 -9.45 -12.90 9.99
C THR A 213 -9.30 -11.82 8.91
N ASP A 214 -9.55 -10.58 9.30
CA ASP A 214 -9.62 -9.42 8.41
C ASP A 214 -8.66 -8.31 8.89
N ILE A 215 -8.47 -7.26 8.11
CA ILE A 215 -7.53 -6.17 8.44
C ILE A 215 -8.19 -5.18 9.40
N GLY A 216 -7.71 -5.16 10.64
CA GLY A 216 -8.14 -4.23 11.69
C GLY A 216 -7.59 -4.63 13.06
N CYS A 217 -8.01 -3.95 14.13
CA CYS A 217 -7.55 -4.25 15.50
C CYS A 217 -7.79 -5.72 15.90
N TYR A 218 -8.86 -6.33 15.40
CA TYR A 218 -9.17 -7.73 15.66
C TYR A 218 -8.20 -8.70 14.96
N ALA A 219 -7.41 -8.30 13.95
CA ALA A 219 -6.32 -9.10 13.40
C ALA A 219 -5.28 -9.48 14.47
N LEU A 220 -5.13 -8.64 15.50
CA LEU A 220 -4.26 -8.89 16.66
C LEU A 220 -4.74 -10.07 17.52
N GLY A 221 -5.90 -10.66 17.22
CA GLY A 221 -6.32 -11.96 17.74
C GLY A 221 -5.43 -13.13 17.32
N LEU A 222 -4.54 -12.95 16.33
CA LEU A 222 -3.47 -13.90 16.02
C LEU A 222 -2.49 -14.07 17.20
N GLU A 223 -2.23 -13.02 17.96
CA GLU A 223 -1.21 -13.05 19.02
C GLU A 223 -1.65 -13.86 20.25
N PRO A 224 -0.70 -14.41 21.05
CA PRO A 224 -1.00 -14.96 22.36
C PRO A 224 -1.72 -13.93 23.27
N PRO A 225 -2.69 -14.36 24.09
CA PRO A 225 -3.12 -15.73 24.33
C PRO A 225 -4.23 -16.23 23.37
N TYR A 226 -4.57 -15.48 22.33
CA TYR A 226 -5.75 -15.74 21.48
C TYR A 226 -5.45 -16.75 20.38
N LYS A 227 -4.41 -16.58 19.56
CA LYS A 227 -4.08 -17.52 18.46
C LYS A 227 -5.29 -17.87 17.57
N MET A 228 -6.09 -16.86 17.22
CA MET A 228 -7.35 -16.98 16.46
C MET A 228 -7.30 -16.19 15.16
N GLY A 229 -6.28 -16.45 14.35
CA GLY A 229 -6.13 -15.85 13.02
C GLY A 229 -5.15 -16.65 12.18
N ASP A 230 -5.66 -17.50 11.28
CA ASP A 230 -4.84 -18.34 10.40
C ASP A 230 -4.61 -17.67 9.04
N TYR A 231 -5.51 -16.75 8.66
CA TYR A 231 -5.49 -16.12 7.34
C TYR A 231 -5.98 -14.68 7.40
N CYS A 232 -5.25 -13.75 6.77
CA CYS A 232 -5.63 -12.35 6.60
C CYS A 232 -4.93 -11.78 5.36
N ILE A 233 -5.67 -11.26 4.38
CA ILE A 233 -5.08 -10.69 3.14
C ILE A 233 -5.39 -9.22 2.98
N SER A 234 -6.66 -8.85 3.03
CA SER A 234 -7.10 -7.48 2.80
C SER A 234 -8.35 -7.16 3.61
N MET A 235 -8.64 -5.88 3.71
CA MET A 235 -9.89 -5.39 4.29
C MET A 235 -11.10 -6.01 3.57
N GLY A 236 -12.04 -6.57 4.33
CA GLY A 236 -13.26 -7.22 3.88
C GLY A 236 -13.09 -8.64 3.31
N SER A 237 -11.89 -9.21 3.33
CA SER A 237 -11.62 -10.49 2.68
C SER A 237 -12.03 -11.71 3.52
N SER A 238 -12.09 -11.58 4.85
CA SER A 238 -12.25 -12.69 5.81
C SER A 238 -13.43 -13.62 5.52
N LEU A 239 -14.60 -13.05 5.20
CA LEU A 239 -15.81 -13.82 4.95
C LEU A 239 -15.80 -14.48 3.57
N GLY A 240 -15.35 -13.76 2.53
CA GLY A 240 -15.24 -14.33 1.18
C GLY A 240 -14.28 -15.52 1.14
N ILE A 241 -13.13 -15.40 1.80
CA ILE A 241 -12.17 -16.50 1.97
C ILE A 241 -12.77 -17.62 2.84
N GLY A 242 -13.49 -17.26 3.90
CA GLY A 242 -14.21 -18.23 4.73
C GLY A 242 -15.22 -19.08 3.94
N CYS A 243 -15.90 -18.48 2.96
CA CYS A 243 -16.75 -19.20 2.00
C CYS A 243 -15.96 -20.17 1.12
N GLY A 244 -14.74 -19.79 0.73
CA GLY A 244 -13.83 -20.71 0.04
C GLY A 244 -13.47 -21.92 0.92
N PHE A 245 -13.04 -21.68 2.16
CA PHE A 245 -12.64 -22.74 3.08
C PHE A 245 -13.79 -23.68 3.46
N SER A 246 -15.01 -23.17 3.63
CA SER A 246 -16.18 -23.99 3.98
C SER A 246 -16.59 -24.96 2.87
N LYS A 247 -16.20 -24.67 1.63
CA LYS A 247 -16.40 -25.54 0.46
C LYS A 247 -15.22 -26.46 0.21
N ALA A 248 -14.00 -25.98 0.44
CA ALA A 248 -12.77 -26.69 0.12
C ALA A 248 -12.31 -27.66 1.22
N THR A 249 -12.81 -27.50 2.45
CA THR A 249 -12.36 -28.28 3.61
C THR A 249 -13.55 -28.79 4.44
N ASN A 250 -13.30 -29.82 5.26
CA ASN A 250 -14.25 -30.29 6.27
C ASN A 250 -14.04 -29.61 7.64
N GLN A 251 -13.08 -28.68 7.75
CA GLN A 251 -12.81 -27.95 8.98
C GLN A 251 -13.91 -26.92 9.25
N LYS A 252 -14.10 -26.57 10.52
CA LYS A 252 -15.04 -25.51 10.91
C LYS A 252 -14.42 -24.16 10.62
N VAL A 253 -15.17 -23.28 9.95
CA VAL A 253 -14.67 -21.94 9.63
C VAL A 253 -15.27 -20.91 10.59
N ILE A 254 -14.41 -20.12 11.22
CA ILE A 254 -14.79 -18.94 11.98
C ILE A 254 -14.17 -17.72 11.30
N SER A 255 -15.03 -16.83 10.79
CA SER A 255 -14.61 -15.59 10.15
C SER A 255 -14.74 -14.42 11.12
N PHE A 256 -13.69 -13.63 11.28
CA PHE A 256 -13.68 -12.40 12.07
C PHE A 256 -13.64 -11.20 11.15
N ILE A 257 -14.56 -10.25 11.34
CA ILE A 257 -14.60 -9.01 10.56
C ILE A 257 -14.99 -7.85 11.47
N GLY A 258 -14.38 -6.68 11.32
CA GLY A 258 -14.82 -5.46 12.02
C GLY A 258 -16.09 -4.88 11.41
N ASP A 259 -16.79 -4.03 12.15
CA ASP A 259 -17.92 -3.22 11.68
C ASP A 259 -17.63 -2.46 10.38
N SER A 260 -16.58 -1.63 10.35
CA SER A 260 -16.20 -0.82 9.19
C SER A 260 -15.87 -1.69 7.97
N THR A 261 -15.09 -2.76 8.16
CA THR A 261 -14.79 -3.74 7.11
C THR A 261 -16.02 -4.52 6.65
N PHE A 262 -16.97 -4.79 7.56
CA PHE A 262 -18.22 -5.44 7.25
C PHE A 262 -19.08 -4.57 6.33
N PHE A 263 -19.21 -3.29 6.64
CA PHE A 263 -19.89 -2.33 5.76
C PHE A 263 -19.13 -2.07 4.46
N HIS A 264 -17.79 -2.06 4.50
CA HIS A 264 -16.97 -1.85 3.31
C HIS A 264 -17.13 -2.97 2.28
N ALA A 265 -17.03 -4.23 2.70
CA ALA A 265 -17.01 -5.37 1.77
C ALA A 265 -17.49 -6.70 2.36
N GLY A 266 -17.95 -6.75 3.62
CA GLY A 266 -18.45 -7.98 4.24
C GLY A 266 -19.91 -8.35 3.93
N ILE A 267 -20.75 -7.38 3.56
CA ILE A 267 -22.17 -7.65 3.25
C ILE A 267 -22.36 -8.53 2.01
N PRO A 268 -21.74 -8.25 0.84
CA PRO A 268 -21.87 -9.12 -0.33
C PRO A 268 -21.47 -10.59 -0.09
N PRO A 269 -20.31 -10.91 0.53
CA PRO A 269 -19.97 -12.30 0.80
C PRO A 269 -20.87 -12.95 1.86
N LEU A 270 -21.50 -12.19 2.77
CA LEU A 270 -22.51 -12.75 3.69
C LEU A 270 -23.76 -13.22 2.94
N VAL A 271 -24.27 -12.40 2.01
CA VAL A 271 -25.40 -12.78 1.15
C VAL A 271 -25.04 -14.03 0.34
N ASN A 272 -23.82 -14.08 -0.20
CA ASN A 272 -23.32 -15.24 -0.92
C ASN A 272 -23.24 -16.49 -0.03
N ALA A 273 -22.74 -16.36 1.20
CA ALA A 273 -22.65 -17.46 2.16
C ALA A 273 -24.03 -18.07 2.45
N VAL A 274 -25.04 -17.22 2.68
CA VAL A 274 -26.42 -17.65 2.91
C VAL A 274 -27.00 -18.34 1.68
N HIS A 275 -26.82 -17.76 0.50
CA HIS A 275 -27.29 -18.34 -0.76
C HIS A 275 -26.71 -19.73 -1.02
N ASN A 276 -25.41 -19.90 -0.77
CA ASN A 276 -24.70 -21.16 -0.98
C ASN A 276 -24.83 -22.15 0.20
N ARG A 277 -25.46 -21.73 1.30
CA ARG A 277 -25.55 -22.50 2.55
C ARG A 277 -24.17 -22.87 3.11
N ASP A 278 -23.23 -21.95 3.01
CA ASP A 278 -21.86 -22.11 3.50
C ASP A 278 -21.84 -22.25 5.03
N LYS A 279 -21.14 -23.27 5.54
CA LYS A 279 -21.08 -23.58 6.98
C LYS A 279 -19.99 -22.77 7.68
N ILE A 280 -20.28 -21.51 7.99
CA ILE A 280 -19.34 -20.57 8.60
C ILE A 280 -19.97 -19.92 9.84
N LEU A 281 -19.17 -19.71 10.89
CA LEU A 281 -19.51 -18.78 11.97
C LEU A 281 -18.90 -17.42 11.65
N LEU A 282 -19.74 -16.42 11.37
CA LEU A 282 -19.29 -15.03 11.24
C LEU A 282 -19.35 -14.31 12.58
N VAL A 283 -18.25 -13.69 12.97
CA VAL A 283 -18.12 -12.86 14.18
C VAL A 283 -17.83 -11.43 13.75
N ILE A 284 -18.82 -10.56 13.91
CA ILE A 284 -18.68 -9.13 13.64
C ILE A 284 -18.17 -8.45 14.92
N MET A 285 -16.98 -7.86 14.83
CA MET A 285 -16.23 -7.19 15.88
C MET A 285 -16.56 -5.69 15.87
N ASP A 286 -17.77 -5.35 16.32
CA ASP A 286 -18.30 -3.97 16.38
C ASP A 286 -17.66 -3.17 17.53
N ASN A 287 -17.01 -2.05 17.20
CA ASN A 287 -16.42 -1.11 18.15
C ASN A 287 -16.79 0.38 17.88
N ARG A 288 -17.73 0.63 16.97
CA ARG A 288 -18.34 1.93 16.59
C ARG A 288 -17.53 2.79 15.62
#